data_AF-A0A6L6GVD3-F1
#
_entry.id   AF-A0A6L6GVD3-F1
#
_cell.length_a   1.000
_cell.length_b   1.000
_cell.length_c   1.000
_cell.angle_alpha   90.00
_cell.angle_beta   90.00
_cell.angle_gamma   90.00
#
_symmetry.space_group_name_H-M   'P 1'
#
loop_
_entity.id
_entity.type
_entity.pdbx_description
1 polymer ?
#
loop_
_entity_poly.entity_id
_entity_poly.type
_entity_poly.pdbx_seq_one_letter_code
_entity_poly.pdbx_strand_id
1 'polypeptide(L)'
;MNSRKVFAALLGIGSLALLGNLAYRFSLGLEVGFVEILFAIFFLLVFLFTITWGSKKKKDGILPAEELGKQIQNTSYNASYAVILGVMFLGLVIDRIATGTVNVTLLIVFVAALVIPALMTYVIAQTYQITPNLWGKLANRVMELNASVSKKTKSRVQWIFAIFVGMFIISPLFDGSRGFSDLLTYLFGEPASGNFNPFPYLFTAVIIALVIYTARRIEKAATEGSRK
;
A
#
# COMPACT_ATOMS: atom_id res chain seq x y z
N MET A 1 2.58 10.43 33.98
CA MET A 1 2.27 9.32 33.04
C MET A 1 3.01 9.57 31.73
N ASN A 2 3.75 8.60 31.18
CA ASN A 2 4.52 8.81 29.95
C ASN A 2 3.56 9.12 28.78
N SER A 3 3.75 10.24 28.08
CA SER A 3 2.85 10.75 27.02
C SER A 3 2.51 9.70 25.95
N ARG A 4 3.42 8.75 25.67
CA ARG A 4 3.16 7.62 24.76
C ARG A 4 2.10 6.65 25.29
N LYS A 5 2.10 6.34 26.59
CA LYS A 5 1.10 5.44 27.19
C LYS A 5 -0.30 6.06 27.14
N VAL A 6 -0.39 7.38 27.35
CA VAL A 6 -1.65 8.12 27.22
C VAL A 6 -2.14 8.09 25.78
N PHE A 7 -1.26 8.39 24.82
CA PHE A 7 -1.60 8.38 23.41
C PHE A 7 -2.02 6.99 22.92
N ALA A 8 -1.28 5.95 23.31
CA ALA A 8 -1.64 4.57 23.02
C ALA A 8 -2.99 4.17 23.63
N ALA A 9 -3.28 4.58 24.88
CA ALA A 9 -4.57 4.31 25.50
C ALA A 9 -5.72 4.98 24.75
N LEU A 10 -5.56 6.25 24.35
CA LEU A 10 -6.56 6.97 23.55
C LEU A 10 -6.79 6.30 22.20
N LEU A 11 -5.72 5.93 21.49
CA LEU A 11 -5.82 5.21 20.21
C LEU A 11 -6.46 3.83 20.37
N GLY A 12 -6.16 3.11 21.46
CA GLY A 12 -6.74 1.80 21.75
C GLY A 12 -8.24 1.89 22.02
N ILE A 13 -8.66 2.83 22.88
CA ILE A 13 -10.08 3.09 23.16
C ILE A 13 -10.80 3.52 21.88
N GLY A 14 -10.21 4.43 21.09
CA GLY A 14 -10.77 4.87 19.82
C GLY A 14 -10.92 3.71 18.82
N SER A 15 -9.91 2.85 18.71
CA SER A 15 -9.96 1.67 17.83
C SER A 15 -11.06 0.69 18.26
N LEU A 16 -11.18 0.42 19.57
CA LEU A 16 -12.22 -0.45 20.12
C LEU A 16 -13.63 0.14 19.90
N ALA A 17 -13.80 1.44 20.10
CA ALA A 17 -15.08 2.11 19.86
C ALA A 17 -15.48 2.05 18.38
N LEU A 18 -14.54 2.29 17.46
CA LEU A 18 -14.78 2.18 16.02
C LEU A 18 -15.15 0.75 15.62
N LEU A 19 -14.37 -0.25 16.05
CA LEU A 19 -14.66 -1.66 15.76
C LEU A 19 -15.99 -2.12 16.37
N GLY A 20 -16.30 -1.68 17.60
CA GLY A 20 -17.57 -1.95 18.27
C GLY A 20 -18.75 -1.35 17.53
N ASN A 21 -18.63 -0.10 17.04
CA ASN A 21 -19.66 0.54 16.22
C ASN A 21 -19.87 -0.20 14.89
N LEU A 22 -18.79 -0.61 14.22
CA LEU A 22 -18.87 -1.39 12.98
C LEU A 22 -19.58 -2.74 13.21
N ALA A 23 -19.22 -3.46 14.27
CA ALA A 23 -19.84 -4.73 14.63
C ALA A 23 -21.32 -4.55 15.00
N TYR A 24 -21.66 -3.51 15.76
CA TYR A 24 -23.03 -3.17 16.12
C TYR A 24 -23.88 -2.88 14.88
N ARG A 25 -23.42 -2.00 13.99
CA ARG A 25 -24.13 -1.69 12.73
C ARG A 25 -24.30 -2.92 11.86
N PHE A 26 -23.25 -3.74 11.73
CA PHE A 26 -23.31 -4.99 10.99
C PHE A 26 -24.36 -5.96 11.57
N SER A 27 -24.46 -6.06 12.91
CA SER A 27 -25.44 -6.92 13.58
C SER A 27 -26.90 -6.47 13.37
N LEU A 28 -27.11 -5.18 13.12
CA LEU A 28 -28.42 -4.60 12.82
C LEU A 28 -28.72 -4.57 11.31
N GLY A 29 -27.82 -5.07 10.46
CA GLY A 29 -27.95 -4.97 9.01
C GLY A 29 -27.86 -3.53 8.48
N LEU A 30 -27.31 -2.60 9.27
CA LEU A 30 -27.09 -1.23 8.83
C LEU A 30 -25.91 -1.19 7.86
N GLU A 31 -26.04 -0.38 6.81
CA GLU A 31 -24.96 -0.17 5.84
C GLU A 31 -23.72 0.39 6.55
N VAL A 32 -22.55 -0.12 6.21
CA VAL A 32 -21.26 0.31 6.75
C VAL A 32 -20.46 0.92 5.59
N GLY A 33 -20.11 2.21 5.74
CA GLY A 33 -19.38 2.92 4.70
C GLY A 33 -17.93 2.43 4.59
N PHE A 34 -17.41 2.37 3.36
CA PHE A 34 -16.01 2.01 3.10
C PHE A 34 -15.01 2.88 3.88
N VAL A 35 -15.30 4.18 4.00
CA VAL A 35 -14.48 5.16 4.73
C VAL A 35 -14.36 4.80 6.21
N GLU A 36 -15.45 4.34 6.83
CA GLU A 36 -15.47 3.97 8.24
C GLU A 36 -14.58 2.76 8.52
N ILE A 37 -14.60 1.77 7.61
CA ILE A 37 -13.74 0.59 7.65
C ILE A 37 -12.27 1.02 7.57
N LEU A 38 -11.94 1.91 6.63
CA LEU A 38 -10.57 2.42 6.49
C LEU A 38 -10.10 3.17 7.74
N PHE A 39 -10.95 4.01 8.33
CA PHE A 39 -10.62 4.71 9.57
C PHE A 39 -10.38 3.73 10.72
N ALA A 40 -11.21 2.71 10.87
CA ALA A 40 -11.00 1.68 11.90
C ALA A 40 -9.67 0.95 11.71
N ILE A 41 -9.35 0.55 10.48
CA ILE A 41 -8.07 -0.09 10.14
C ILE A 41 -6.91 0.86 10.44
N PHE A 42 -6.99 2.12 10.01
CA PHE A 42 -5.95 3.11 10.24
C PHE A 42 -5.69 3.33 11.73
N PHE A 43 -6.74 3.53 12.53
CA PHE A 43 -6.62 3.70 13.98
C PHE A 43 -5.97 2.47 14.63
N LEU A 44 -6.40 1.27 14.24
CA LEU A 44 -5.85 0.03 14.76
C LEU A 44 -4.37 -0.13 14.40
N LEU A 45 -3.98 0.18 13.15
CA LEU A 45 -2.59 0.14 12.71
C LEU A 45 -1.71 1.12 13.50
N VAL A 46 -2.18 2.36 13.68
CA VAL A 46 -1.45 3.37 14.45
C VAL A 46 -1.35 2.98 15.93
N PHE A 47 -2.42 2.42 16.50
CA PHE A 47 -2.42 1.89 17.85
C PHE A 47 -1.37 0.79 18.03
N LEU A 48 -1.44 -0.27 17.21
CA LEU A 48 -0.51 -1.40 17.25
C LEU A 48 0.94 -0.94 17.03
N PHE A 49 1.17 -0.03 16.08
CA PHE A 49 2.48 0.55 15.84
C PHE A 49 3.00 1.30 17.08
N THR A 50 2.15 2.11 17.71
CA THR A 50 2.51 2.93 18.87
C THR A 50 2.86 2.09 20.09
N ILE A 51 2.16 0.98 20.34
CA ILE A 51 2.48 0.09 21.47
C ILE A 51 3.70 -0.79 21.18
N THR A 52 3.94 -1.15 19.92
CA THR A 52 5.05 -2.03 19.53
C THR A 52 6.39 -1.29 19.50
N TRP A 53 6.45 -0.10 18.89
CA TRP A 53 7.72 0.55 18.57
C TRP A 53 8.07 1.71 19.50
N GLY A 54 9.33 1.75 19.94
CA GLY A 54 9.91 2.85 20.69
C GLY A 54 10.29 4.06 19.83
N SER A 55 10.51 5.21 20.48
CA SER A 55 11.02 6.42 19.84
C SER A 55 12.51 6.61 20.08
N LYS A 56 13.26 6.96 19.04
CA LYS A 56 14.70 7.31 19.16
C LYS A 56 14.96 8.43 20.15
N LYS A 57 14.04 9.41 20.25
CA LYS A 57 14.18 10.57 21.14
C LYS A 57 14.00 10.22 22.61
N LYS A 58 13.09 9.28 22.89
CA LYS A 58 12.71 8.90 24.27
C LYS A 58 13.35 7.60 24.75
N LYS A 59 14.02 6.86 23.85
CA LYS A 59 14.64 5.54 24.09
C LYS A 59 13.71 4.58 24.85
N ASP A 60 12.43 4.61 24.50
CA ASP A 60 11.35 4.03 25.33
C ASP A 60 10.81 2.69 24.79
N GLY A 61 11.64 1.90 24.10
CA GLY A 61 11.27 0.57 23.60
C GLY A 61 12.16 0.14 22.44
N ILE A 62 11.80 -0.97 21.81
CA ILE A 62 12.53 -1.53 20.67
C ILE A 62 12.42 -0.58 19.49
N LEU A 63 13.55 -0.21 18.90
CA LEU A 63 13.55 0.62 17.70
C LEU A 63 13.51 -0.27 16.44
N PRO A 64 12.71 0.08 15.41
CA PRO A 64 12.67 -0.66 14.15
C PRO A 64 14.03 -0.83 13.46
N ALA A 65 14.98 0.08 13.74
CA ALA A 65 16.30 0.09 13.11
C ALA A 65 17.34 -0.76 13.85
N GLU A 66 17.06 -1.17 15.09
CA GLU A 66 17.93 -2.04 15.87
C GLU A 66 17.88 -3.47 15.33
N GLU A 67 18.90 -4.28 15.64
CA GLU A 67 18.99 -5.67 15.20
C GLU A 67 17.76 -6.49 15.63
N LEU A 68 17.37 -6.38 16.90
CA LEU A 68 16.16 -7.02 17.42
C LEU A 68 14.90 -6.53 16.68
N GLY A 69 14.81 -5.23 16.38
CA GLY A 69 13.68 -4.66 15.64
C GLY A 69 13.60 -5.20 14.21
N LYS A 70 14.74 -5.34 13.53
CA LYS A 70 14.82 -5.95 12.19
C LYS A 70 14.43 -7.43 12.21
N GLN A 71 14.87 -8.18 13.22
CA GLN A 71 14.52 -9.59 13.36
C GLN A 71 13.02 -9.78 13.61
N ILE A 72 12.43 -8.95 14.48
CA ILE A 72 10.98 -8.94 14.73
C ILE A 72 10.23 -8.64 13.42
N GLN A 73 10.65 -7.62 12.66
CA GLN A 73 10.03 -7.30 11.38
C GLN A 73 10.09 -8.47 10.41
N ASN A 74 11.26 -9.05 10.18
CA ASN A 74 11.41 -10.18 9.25
C ASN A 74 10.54 -11.38 9.64
N THR A 75 10.55 -11.74 10.93
CA THR A 75 9.75 -12.85 11.46
C THR A 75 8.25 -12.56 11.33
N SER A 76 7.84 -11.34 11.68
CA SER A 76 6.44 -10.91 11.60
C SER A 76 5.95 -10.85 10.16
N TYR A 77 6.76 -10.40 9.21
CA TYR A 77 6.39 -10.37 7.79
C TYR A 77 6.09 -11.78 7.28
N ASN A 78 6.98 -12.74 7.56
CA ASN A 78 6.77 -14.14 7.15
C ASN A 78 5.51 -14.74 7.78
N ALA A 79 5.30 -14.53 9.09
CA ALA A 79 4.11 -15.02 9.78
C ALA A 79 2.83 -14.35 9.26
N SER A 80 2.83 -13.03 9.10
CA SER A 80 1.67 -12.26 8.62
C SER A 80 1.25 -12.68 7.21
N TYR A 81 2.20 -12.99 6.33
CA TYR A 81 1.91 -13.47 5.00
C TYR A 81 1.16 -14.81 5.03
N ALA A 82 1.61 -15.78 5.84
CA ALA A 82 0.91 -17.05 6.01
C ALA A 82 -0.51 -16.88 6.57
N VAL A 83 -0.68 -15.99 7.55
CA VAL A 83 -2.00 -15.67 8.12
C VAL A 83 -2.93 -15.04 7.07
N ILE A 84 -2.43 -14.06 6.29
CA ILE A 84 -3.21 -13.41 5.23
C ILE A 84 -3.66 -14.42 4.18
N LEU A 85 -2.76 -15.32 3.74
CA LEU A 85 -3.13 -16.39 2.82
C LEU A 85 -4.22 -17.30 3.40
N GLY A 86 -4.08 -17.68 4.68
CA GLY A 86 -5.10 -18.48 5.37
C GLY A 86 -6.47 -17.78 5.41
N VAL A 87 -6.50 -16.49 5.73
CA VAL A 87 -7.74 -15.69 5.74
C VAL A 87 -8.34 -15.55 4.34
N MET A 88 -7.53 -15.30 3.31
CA MET A 88 -8.00 -15.23 1.92
C MET A 88 -8.59 -16.56 1.46
N PHE A 89 -7.94 -17.67 1.79
CA PHE A 89 -8.43 -19.01 1.47
C PHE A 89 -9.77 -19.31 2.19
N LEU A 90 -9.86 -19.02 3.49
CA LEU A 90 -11.11 -19.17 4.23
C LEU A 90 -12.22 -18.28 3.65
N GLY A 91 -11.89 -17.05 3.25
CA GLY A 91 -12.82 -16.15 2.58
C GLY A 91 -13.38 -16.74 1.29
N LEU A 92 -12.55 -17.37 0.45
CA LEU A 92 -12.99 -18.07 -0.77
C LEU A 92 -13.91 -19.26 -0.46
N VAL A 93 -13.61 -20.04 0.57
CA VAL A 93 -14.43 -21.19 0.98
C VAL A 93 -15.79 -20.72 1.50
N ILE A 94 -15.81 -19.71 2.37
CA ILE A 94 -17.04 -19.15 2.94
C ILE A 94 -17.90 -18.54 1.83
N ASP A 95 -17.30 -17.77 0.93
CA ASP A 95 -18.00 -17.16 -0.22
C ASP A 95 -18.64 -18.22 -1.12
N ARG A 96 -17.93 -19.33 -1.39
CA ARG A 96 -18.46 -20.46 -2.15
C ARG A 96 -19.64 -21.15 -1.48
N ILE A 97 -19.56 -21.34 -0.16
CA ILE A 97 -20.64 -21.96 0.62
C ILE A 97 -21.86 -21.03 0.65
N ALA A 98 -21.66 -19.73 0.84
CA ALA A 98 -22.73 -18.75 1.01
C ALA A 98 -23.46 -18.40 -0.30
N THR A 99 -22.71 -18.24 -1.40
CA THR A 99 -23.26 -17.78 -2.68
C THR A 99 -23.48 -18.90 -3.70
N GLY A 100 -22.89 -20.08 -3.48
CA GLY A 100 -22.86 -21.15 -4.48
C GLY A 100 -21.98 -20.86 -5.70
N THR A 101 -21.27 -19.73 -5.73
CA THR A 101 -20.36 -19.29 -6.81
C THR A 101 -18.97 -19.01 -6.24
N VAL A 102 -17.94 -18.85 -7.09
CA VAL A 102 -16.60 -18.47 -6.62
C VAL A 102 -16.36 -17.01 -6.98
N ASN A 103 -16.04 -16.16 -6.01
CA ASN A 103 -15.59 -14.81 -6.29
C ASN A 103 -14.24 -14.82 -7.03
N VAL A 104 -14.32 -14.63 -8.36
CA VAL A 104 -13.17 -14.66 -9.28
C VAL A 104 -12.14 -13.59 -8.92
N THR A 105 -12.58 -12.41 -8.47
CA THR A 105 -11.68 -11.33 -8.05
C THR A 105 -10.83 -11.75 -6.86
N LEU A 106 -11.45 -12.32 -5.82
CA LEU A 106 -10.73 -12.82 -4.65
C LEU A 106 -9.79 -13.96 -5.01
N LEU A 107 -10.19 -14.83 -5.94
CA LEU A 107 -9.38 -15.95 -6.42
C LEU A 107 -8.13 -15.45 -7.15
N ILE A 108 -8.26 -14.46 -8.03
CA ILE A 108 -7.12 -13.85 -8.74
C ILE A 108 -6.14 -13.23 -7.73
N VAL A 109 -6.65 -12.48 -6.74
CA VAL A 109 -5.82 -11.88 -5.70
C VAL A 109 -5.10 -12.94 -4.88
N PHE A 110 -5.78 -14.04 -4.53
CA PHE A 110 -5.20 -15.16 -3.80
C PHE A 110 -4.08 -15.86 -4.59
N VAL A 111 -4.32 -16.17 -5.87
CA VAL A 111 -3.29 -16.78 -6.75
C VAL A 111 -2.11 -15.83 -6.93
N ALA A 112 -2.35 -14.54 -7.15
CA ALA A 112 -1.28 -13.54 -7.23
C ALA A 112 -0.47 -13.49 -5.92
N ALA A 113 -1.14 -13.53 -4.77
CA ALA A 113 -0.48 -13.56 -3.47
C ALA A 113 0.43 -14.79 -3.30
N LEU A 114 0.09 -15.94 -3.87
CA LEU A 114 0.94 -17.15 -3.86
C LEU A 114 2.13 -17.05 -4.84
N VAL A 115 1.90 -16.54 -6.05
CA VAL A 115 2.90 -16.52 -7.12
C VAL A 115 3.95 -15.42 -6.91
N ILE A 116 3.54 -14.23 -6.47
CA ILE A 116 4.42 -13.06 -6.36
C ILE A 116 5.64 -13.35 -5.47
N PRO A 117 5.52 -13.95 -4.27
CA PRO A 117 6.68 -14.19 -3.41
C PRO A 117 7.67 -15.18 -3.99
N ALA A 118 7.20 -16.24 -4.67
CA ALA A 118 8.07 -17.17 -5.37
C ALA A 118 8.83 -16.48 -6.50
N LEU A 119 8.13 -15.65 -7.28
CA LEU A 119 8.73 -14.84 -8.34
C LEU A 119 9.76 -13.86 -7.78
N MET A 120 9.44 -13.15 -6.70
CA MET A 120 10.37 -12.23 -6.05
C MET A 120 11.60 -12.95 -5.50
N THR A 121 11.42 -14.12 -4.89
CA THR A 121 12.53 -14.96 -4.42
C THR A 121 13.44 -15.35 -5.57
N TYR A 122 12.87 -15.77 -6.71
CA TYR A 122 13.63 -16.06 -7.91
C TYR A 122 14.42 -14.84 -8.40
N VAL A 123 13.77 -13.68 -8.56
CA VAL A 123 14.40 -12.44 -9.02
C VAL A 123 15.55 -12.02 -8.10
N ILE A 124 15.34 -12.08 -6.79
CA ILE A 124 16.37 -11.76 -5.79
C ILE A 124 17.52 -12.79 -5.86
N ALA A 125 17.25 -14.08 -6.01
CA ALA A 125 18.31 -15.08 -6.16
C ALA A 125 19.19 -14.81 -7.39
N GLN A 126 18.62 -14.28 -8.48
CA GLN A 126 19.38 -13.92 -9.68
C GLN A 126 20.38 -12.77 -9.47
N THR A 127 20.18 -11.91 -8.47
CA THR A 127 21.13 -10.81 -8.20
C THR A 127 22.44 -11.31 -7.57
N TYR A 128 22.43 -12.49 -6.94
CA TYR A 128 23.60 -13.12 -6.31
C TYR A 128 24.37 -14.07 -7.23
N GLN A 129 23.88 -14.32 -8.45
CA GLN A 129 24.57 -15.18 -9.41
C GLN A 129 25.78 -14.47 -10.03
N ILE A 130 26.85 -15.22 -10.32
CA ILE A 130 28.08 -14.70 -10.95
C ILE A 130 27.78 -14.10 -12.34
N THR A 131 26.87 -14.72 -13.08
CA THR A 131 26.39 -14.24 -14.39
C THR A 131 24.86 -14.05 -14.34
N PRO A 132 24.37 -12.86 -13.95
CA PRO A 132 22.94 -12.62 -13.84
C PRO A 132 22.25 -12.64 -15.20
N ASN A 133 21.10 -13.30 -15.26
CA ASN A 133 20.22 -13.27 -16.43
C ASN A 133 19.54 -11.90 -16.61
N LEU A 134 18.64 -11.76 -17.58
CA LEU A 134 17.94 -10.49 -17.86
C LEU A 134 17.26 -9.90 -16.60
N TRP A 135 16.59 -10.75 -15.82
CA TRP A 135 15.89 -10.33 -14.60
C TRP A 135 16.85 -9.93 -13.50
N GLY A 136 17.96 -10.65 -13.32
CA GLY A 136 19.03 -10.26 -12.39
C GLY A 136 19.67 -8.93 -12.76
N LYS A 137 19.93 -8.68 -14.04
CA LYS A 137 20.47 -7.39 -14.53
C LYS A 137 19.50 -6.24 -14.27
N LEU A 138 18.21 -6.44 -14.55
CA LEU A 138 17.17 -5.45 -14.27
C LEU A 138 17.06 -5.16 -12.76
N ALA A 139 17.02 -6.21 -11.93
CA ALA A 139 16.96 -6.08 -10.48
C ALA A 139 18.18 -5.32 -9.93
N ASN A 140 19.39 -5.66 -10.36
CA ASN A 140 20.62 -4.95 -9.98
C ASN A 140 20.55 -3.47 -10.35
N ARG A 141 20.10 -3.15 -11.57
CA ARG A 141 19.94 -1.76 -12.02
C ARG A 141 18.93 -0.99 -11.17
N VAL A 142 17.81 -1.61 -10.80
CA VAL A 142 16.82 -1.00 -9.91
C VAL A 142 17.40 -0.78 -8.51
N MET A 143 18.19 -1.73 -8.00
CA MET A 143 18.85 -1.59 -6.69
C MET A 143 19.90 -0.47 -6.70
N GLU A 144 20.70 -0.36 -7.76
CA GLU A 144 21.67 0.73 -7.96
C GLU A 144 20.98 2.10 -8.06
N LEU A 145 19.91 2.20 -8.86
CA LEU A 145 19.08 3.41 -8.94
C LEU A 145 18.48 3.75 -7.57
N ASN A 146 17.96 2.77 -6.85
CA ASN A 146 17.44 3.00 -5.51
C ASN A 146 18.55 3.45 -4.56
N ALA A 147 19.77 2.91 -4.65
CA ALA A 147 20.90 3.33 -3.81
C ALA A 147 21.37 4.76 -4.12
N SER A 148 21.38 5.16 -5.39
CA SER A 148 21.80 6.51 -5.82
C SER A 148 20.75 7.60 -5.54
N VAL A 149 19.49 7.23 -5.38
CA VAL A 149 18.42 8.19 -5.07
C VAL A 149 18.55 8.73 -3.64
N SER A 150 18.68 10.06 -3.51
CA SER A 150 18.73 10.72 -2.21
C SER A 150 17.52 10.40 -1.31
N LYS A 151 17.73 10.37 0.00
CA LYS A 151 16.65 10.16 1.00
C LYS A 151 15.49 11.14 0.82
N LYS A 152 15.78 12.39 0.44
CA LYS A 152 14.77 13.44 0.17
C LYS A 152 13.92 13.10 -1.05
N THR A 153 14.54 12.57 -2.10
CA THR A 153 13.85 12.14 -3.32
C THR A 153 12.99 10.90 -3.06
N LYS A 154 13.50 9.90 -2.31
CA LYS A 154 12.69 8.72 -1.92
C LYS A 154 11.43 9.12 -1.16
N SER A 155 11.56 10.02 -0.19
CA SER A 155 10.43 10.51 0.59
C SER A 155 9.41 11.23 -0.31
N ARG A 156 9.86 12.05 -1.28
CA ARG A 156 8.95 12.71 -2.24
C ARG A 156 8.19 11.71 -3.11
N VAL A 157 8.87 10.70 -3.64
CA VAL A 157 8.22 9.64 -4.45
C VAL A 157 7.21 8.87 -3.62
N GLN A 158 7.54 8.52 -2.37
CA GLN A 158 6.60 7.88 -1.45
C GLN A 158 5.37 8.75 -1.16
N TRP A 159 5.55 10.06 -0.96
CA TRP A 159 4.42 10.98 -0.78
C TRP A 159 3.55 11.10 -2.03
N ILE A 160 4.15 11.20 -3.21
CA ILE A 160 3.41 11.22 -4.48
C ILE A 160 2.59 9.93 -4.61
N PHE A 161 3.22 8.77 -4.41
CA PHE A 161 2.52 7.48 -4.45
C PHE A 161 1.39 7.40 -3.42
N ALA A 162 1.63 7.84 -2.18
CA ALA A 162 0.61 7.88 -1.14
C ALA A 162 -0.56 8.82 -1.49
N ILE A 163 -0.30 9.96 -2.13
CA ILE A 163 -1.35 10.86 -2.63
C ILE A 163 -2.14 10.17 -3.75
N PHE A 164 -1.48 9.54 -4.72
CA PHE A 164 -2.16 8.82 -5.79
C PHE A 164 -3.02 7.68 -5.26
N VAL A 165 -2.46 6.81 -4.40
CA VAL A 165 -3.21 5.75 -3.72
C VAL A 165 -4.35 6.33 -2.89
N GLY A 166 -4.08 7.44 -2.18
CA GLY A 166 -5.10 8.20 -1.47
C GLY A 166 -6.23 8.65 -2.37
N MET A 167 -5.95 9.21 -3.55
CA MET A 167 -6.99 9.64 -4.52
C MET A 167 -7.84 8.47 -5.02
N PHE A 168 -7.27 7.27 -5.18
CA PHE A 168 -8.02 6.07 -5.55
C PHE A 168 -8.88 5.53 -4.40
N ILE A 169 -8.35 5.53 -3.17
CA ILE A 169 -9.04 5.05 -1.97
C ILE A 169 -10.11 6.05 -1.50
N ILE A 170 -9.88 7.35 -1.69
CA ILE A 170 -10.77 8.48 -1.36
C ILE A 170 -11.74 8.76 -2.51
N SER A 171 -11.62 8.10 -3.67
CA SER A 171 -12.57 8.28 -4.77
C SER A 171 -14.05 8.13 -4.34
N PRO A 172 -14.42 7.20 -3.42
CA PRO A 172 -15.77 7.11 -2.86
C PRO A 172 -16.18 8.26 -1.90
N LEU A 173 -15.24 9.08 -1.40
CA LEU A 173 -15.55 10.31 -0.63
C LEU A 173 -16.06 11.45 -1.51
N PHE A 174 -15.85 11.33 -2.82
CA PHE A 174 -16.51 12.16 -3.81
C PHE A 174 -17.76 11.41 -4.24
N ASP A 175 -18.90 11.84 -3.72
CA ASP A 175 -20.22 11.26 -3.90
C ASP A 175 -20.40 10.62 -5.29
N GLY A 176 -20.94 9.40 -5.32
CA GLY A 176 -20.78 8.36 -6.35
C GLY A 176 -21.30 8.66 -7.76
N SER A 177 -21.47 9.92 -8.13
CA SER A 177 -21.92 10.35 -9.45
C SER A 177 -21.11 11.50 -10.06
N ARG A 178 -20.29 12.25 -9.30
CA ARG A 178 -19.77 13.53 -9.80
C ARG A 178 -18.32 13.86 -9.46
N GLY A 179 -17.82 13.75 -8.23
CA GLY A 179 -16.57 14.49 -7.92
C GLY A 179 -15.28 14.02 -8.61
N PHE A 180 -15.06 12.72 -8.85
CA PHE A 180 -13.89 12.27 -9.64
C PHE A 180 -14.06 12.53 -11.14
N SER A 181 -15.30 12.36 -11.65
CA SER A 181 -15.65 12.71 -13.03
C SER A 181 -15.50 14.21 -13.26
N ASP A 182 -15.95 15.05 -12.32
CA ASP A 182 -15.87 16.52 -12.37
C ASP A 182 -14.42 16.99 -12.25
N LEU A 183 -13.58 16.33 -11.46
CA LEU A 183 -12.14 16.63 -11.43
C LEU A 183 -11.50 16.33 -12.80
N LEU A 184 -11.84 15.18 -13.40
CA LEU A 184 -11.35 14.81 -14.72
C LEU A 184 -11.92 15.73 -15.82
N THR A 185 -13.20 16.08 -15.75
CA THR A 185 -13.87 17.05 -16.62
C THR A 185 -13.29 18.46 -16.45
N TYR A 186 -12.95 18.87 -15.23
CA TYR A 186 -12.31 20.16 -14.97
C TYR A 186 -10.88 20.20 -15.54
N LEU A 187 -10.12 19.11 -15.39
CA LEU A 187 -8.73 19.03 -15.85
C LEU A 187 -8.61 18.78 -17.36
N PHE A 188 -9.55 18.07 -17.96
CA PHE A 188 -9.44 17.55 -19.33
C PHE A 188 -10.65 17.87 -20.24
N GLY A 189 -11.67 18.57 -19.74
CA GLY A 189 -12.91 18.92 -20.47
C GLY A 189 -13.97 17.80 -20.41
N GLU A 190 -15.24 18.13 -20.67
CA GLU A 190 -16.32 17.12 -20.76
C GLU A 190 -16.03 16.13 -21.90
N PRO A 191 -16.24 14.81 -21.68
CA PRO A 191 -16.04 13.84 -22.74
C PRO A 191 -17.13 14.08 -23.80
N ALA A 192 -16.73 14.16 -25.07
CA ALA A 192 -17.69 14.22 -26.17
C ALA A 192 -18.66 13.03 -26.08
N SER A 193 -19.95 13.26 -26.33
CA SER A 193 -21.09 12.34 -26.07
C SER A 193 -21.10 11.01 -26.87
N GLY A 194 -19.96 10.56 -27.38
CA GLY A 194 -19.80 9.26 -28.03
C GLY A 194 -19.48 8.13 -27.04
N ASN A 195 -19.67 6.88 -27.48
CA ASN A 195 -19.40 5.64 -26.72
C ASN A 195 -17.92 5.45 -26.30
N PHE A 196 -17.03 6.38 -26.63
CA PHE A 196 -15.62 6.32 -26.29
C PHE A 196 -15.31 7.34 -25.19
N ASN A 197 -15.09 6.85 -23.97
CA ASN A 197 -14.62 7.67 -22.86
C ASN A 197 -13.08 7.74 -22.88
N PRO A 198 -12.46 8.87 -23.24
CA PRO A 198 -11.01 8.98 -23.34
C PRO A 198 -10.32 9.12 -21.97
N PHE A 199 -11.07 9.37 -20.89
CA PHE A 199 -10.48 9.68 -19.59
C PHE A 199 -9.58 8.58 -19.01
N PRO A 200 -9.95 7.29 -19.03
CA PRO A 200 -9.07 6.23 -18.52
C PRO A 200 -7.74 6.19 -19.27
N TYR A 201 -7.75 6.47 -20.58
CA TYR A 201 -6.56 6.44 -21.44
C TYR A 201 -5.68 7.67 -21.24
N LEU A 202 -6.27 8.87 -21.17
CA LEU A 202 -5.54 10.11 -20.89
C LEU A 202 -4.93 10.09 -19.48
N PHE A 203 -5.66 9.58 -18.50
CA PHE A 203 -5.16 9.42 -17.14
C PHE A 203 -4.03 8.40 -17.07
N THR A 204 -4.16 7.26 -17.75
CA THR A 204 -3.08 6.27 -17.87
C THR A 204 -1.86 6.88 -18.57
N ALA A 205 -2.05 7.68 -19.62
CA ALA A 205 -0.97 8.39 -20.30
C ALA A 205 -0.28 9.42 -19.39
N VAL A 206 -1.02 10.14 -18.54
CA VAL A 206 -0.46 11.07 -17.54
C VAL A 206 0.34 10.32 -16.48
N ILE A 207 -0.15 9.18 -15.97
CA ILE A 207 0.61 8.34 -15.03
C ILE A 207 1.89 7.84 -15.70
N ILE A 208 1.81 7.31 -16.93
CA ILE A 208 2.99 6.85 -17.68
C ILE A 208 3.98 8.00 -17.88
N ALA A 209 3.50 9.19 -18.28
CA ALA A 209 4.34 10.36 -18.48
C ALA A 209 5.01 10.82 -17.17
N LEU A 210 4.29 10.80 -16.05
CA LEU A 210 4.84 11.14 -14.73
C LEU A 210 5.88 10.12 -14.25
N VAL A 211 5.65 8.83 -14.49
CA VAL A 211 6.60 7.75 -14.19
C VAL A 211 7.85 7.90 -15.05
N ILE A 212 7.71 8.13 -16.35
CA ILE A 212 8.84 8.38 -17.27
C ILE A 212 9.61 9.65 -16.85
N TYR A 213 8.89 10.72 -16.50
CA TYR A 213 9.50 11.97 -16.05
C TYR A 213 10.29 11.80 -14.75
N THR A 214 9.72 11.09 -13.77
CA THR A 214 10.44 10.78 -12.52
C THR A 214 11.63 9.88 -12.75
N ALA A 215 11.51 8.85 -13.59
CA ALA A 215 12.63 7.98 -13.97
C ALA A 215 13.78 8.77 -14.63
N ARG A 216 13.48 9.62 -15.62
CA ARG A 216 14.48 10.47 -16.29
C ARG A 216 15.12 11.48 -15.34
N ARG A 217 14.36 12.04 -14.40
CA ARG A 217 14.89 12.97 -13.40
C ARG A 217 15.84 12.28 -12.43
N ILE A 218 15.53 11.04 -12.04
CA ILE A 218 16.40 10.21 -11.22
C ILE A 218 17.70 9.89 -11.97
N GLU A 219 17.61 9.54 -13.26
CA GLU A 219 18.77 9.24 -14.11
C GLU A 219 19.72 10.44 -14.30
N LYS A 220 19.16 11.64 -14.53
CA LYS A 220 19.94 12.89 -14.58
C LYS A 220 20.63 13.19 -13.25
N ALA A 221 19.92 13.03 -12.13
CA ALA A 221 20.51 13.26 -10.81
C ALA A 221 21.62 12.26 -10.47
N ALA A 222 21.52 11.02 -10.94
CA ALA A 222 22.56 9.99 -10.76
C ALA A 222 23.82 10.28 -11.59
N THR A 223 23.65 10.74 -12.83
CA THR A 223 24.78 11.08 -13.72
C THR A 223 25.52 12.35 -13.29
N GLU A 224 24.78 13.38 -12.84
CA GLU A 224 25.35 14.62 -12.29
C GLU A 224 26.07 14.42 -10.95
N GLY A 225 25.59 13.50 -10.11
CA GLY A 225 26.21 13.15 -8.83
C GLY A 225 27.53 12.37 -8.96
N SER A 226 27.77 11.68 -10.09
CA SER A 226 29.01 10.93 -10.34
C SER A 226 30.17 11.77 -10.89
N ARG A 227 29.92 13.04 -11.24
CA ARG A 227 30.92 13.99 -11.80
C ARG A 227 31.52 14.94 -10.76
N LYS A 228 31.17 14.77 -9.48
CA LYS A 228 31.79 15.46 -8.34
C LYS A 228 32.54 14.45 -7.48
#